data_AF-A0A9D8R9J6-F1
#
_entry.id   AF-A0A9D8R9J6-F1
#
_cell.length_a   1.000
_cell.length_b   1.000
_cell.length_c   1.000
_cell.angle_alpha   90.00
_cell.angle_beta   90.00
_cell.angle_gamma   90.00
#
_symmetry.space_group_name_H-M   'P 1'
#
loop_
_entity.id
_entity.type
_entity.pdbx_description
1 polymer ?
#
loop_
_entity_poly.entity_id
_entity_poly.type
_entity_poly.pdbx_seq_one_letter_code
_entity_poly.pdbx_strand_id
1 'polypeptide(L)'
;MSNICKTVTLRTRKIKGGEQLSFYLDYYPGYRDESSMKVMRHESLGIYIYAKPKNQRERDYNDRMREKAEALRCRRFESIVNERYDFFDKEKMKGDFLAY
;
A
#
# COMPACT_ATOMS: atom_id res chain seq x y z
N MET A 1 8.59 -2.69 -21.03
CA MET A 1 7.41 -1.98 -20.52
C MET A 1 7.22 -2.39 -19.07
N SER A 2 7.59 -1.51 -18.15
CA SER A 2 7.36 -1.69 -16.71
C SER A 2 5.85 -1.88 -16.47
N ASN A 3 5.46 -2.97 -15.82
CA ASN A 3 4.08 -3.18 -15.40
C ASN A 3 3.79 -2.21 -14.26
N ILE A 4 3.35 -1.00 -14.61
CA ILE A 4 3.03 0.05 -13.66
C ILE A 4 1.67 -0.28 -13.05
N CYS A 5 1.62 -0.43 -11.71
CA CYS A 5 0.37 -0.58 -11.00
C CYS A 5 -0.51 0.66 -11.21
N LYS A 6 -1.78 0.47 -11.58
CA LYS A 6 -2.72 1.56 -11.83
C LYS A 6 -3.64 1.83 -10.66
N THR A 7 -4.00 0.78 -9.91
CA THR A 7 -4.95 0.89 -8.81
C THR A 7 -4.42 0.22 -7.55
N VAL A 8 -4.55 0.93 -6.43
CA VAL A 8 -4.25 0.43 -5.08
C VAL A 8 -5.56 0.41 -4.30
N THR A 9 -6.02 -0.79 -3.98
CA THR A 9 -7.27 -0.99 -3.24
C THR A 9 -7.00 -1.60 -1.86
N LEU A 10 -7.62 -1.04 -0.82
CA LEU A 10 -7.57 -1.62 0.51
C LEU A 10 -8.62 -2.72 0.61
N ARG A 11 -8.19 -3.93 0.96
CA ARG A 11 -9.05 -5.09 1.12
C ARG A 11 -8.81 -5.75 2.47
N THR A 12 -9.77 -6.56 2.90
CA THR A 12 -9.69 -7.36 4.12
C THR A 12 -9.74 -8.85 3.78
N ARG A 13 -8.99 -9.67 4.51
CA ARG A 13 -9.10 -11.13 4.49
C ARG A 13 -9.35 -11.66 5.89
N LYS A 14 -10.12 -12.76 5.98
CA LYS A 14 -10.33 -13.46 7.25
C LYS A 14 -9.04 -14.16 7.68
N ILE A 15 -8.70 -14.04 8.96
CA ILE A 15 -7.57 -14.71 9.61
C ILE A 15 -8.02 -15.36 10.92
N LYS A 16 -7.19 -16.26 11.48
CA LYS A 16 -7.46 -16.97 12.75
C LYS A 16 -8.88 -17.56 12.80
N GLY A 17 -9.22 -18.40 11.82
CA GLY A 17 -10.55 -19.04 11.77
C GLY A 17 -11.72 -18.09 11.48
N GLY A 18 -11.47 -16.79 11.18
CA GLY A 18 -12.49 -15.81 10.83
C GLY A 18 -12.91 -14.88 11.97
N GLU A 19 -12.24 -14.93 13.11
CA GLU A 19 -12.49 -14.01 14.23
C GLU A 19 -11.93 -12.60 13.98
N GLN A 20 -10.81 -12.53 13.25
CA GLN A 20 -10.14 -11.28 12.91
C GLN A 20 -10.08 -11.10 11.39
N LEU A 21 -10.08 -9.85 10.95
CA LEU A 21 -9.78 -9.48 9.57
C LEU A 21 -8.42 -8.81 9.51
N SER A 22 -7.62 -9.15 8.50
CA SER A 22 -6.34 -8.52 8.21
C SER A 22 -6.48 -7.65 6.98
N PHE A 23 -6.00 -6.40 7.08
CA PHE A 23 -5.93 -5.50 5.94
C PHE A 23 -4.72 -5.81 5.06
N TYR A 24 -4.95 -5.74 3.75
CA TYR A 24 -3.91 -5.83 2.74
C TYR A 24 -4.22 -4.89 1.58
N LEU A 25 -3.17 -4.47 0.88
CA LEU A 25 -3.29 -3.71 -0.37
C LEU A 25 -3.32 -4.69 -1.53
N ASP A 26 -4.25 -4.47 -2.45
CA ASP A 26 -4.37 -5.19 -3.71
C ASP A 26 -4.05 -4.25 -4.86
N TYR A 27 -3.03 -4.64 -5.62
CA TYR A 27 -2.42 -3.90 -6.72
C TYR A 27 -2.89 -4.47 -8.06
N TYR A 28 -3.53 -3.66 -8.90
CA TYR A 28 -3.96 -4.09 -10.23
C TYR A 28 -3.62 -3.08 -11.35
N PRO A 29 -2.99 -3.51 -12.46
CA PRO A 29 -2.21 -4.76 -12.58
C PRO A 29 -1.11 -4.82 -11.49
N GLY A 30 -0.62 -6.03 -11.18
CA GLY A 30 0.49 -6.18 -10.23
C GLY A 30 1.73 -5.43 -10.72
N TYR A 31 2.50 -4.85 -9.79
CA TYR A 31 3.75 -4.19 -10.14
C TYR A 31 4.94 -5.12 -9.96
N ARG A 32 6.02 -4.88 -10.68
CA ARG A 32 7.28 -5.59 -10.48
C ARG A 32 8.09 -4.83 -9.45
N ASP A 33 8.39 -5.48 -8.33
CA ASP A 33 9.33 -4.95 -7.36
C ASP A 33 10.76 -5.14 -7.92
N GLU A 34 11.50 -4.04 -8.04
CA GLU A 34 12.85 -4.04 -8.64
C GLU A 34 13.86 -4.79 -7.76
N SER A 35 13.64 -4.80 -6.44
CA SER A 35 14.53 -5.44 -5.48
C SER A 35 14.42 -6.96 -5.49
N SER A 36 13.19 -7.49 -5.48
CA SER A 36 12.95 -8.95 -5.51
C SER A 36 12.76 -9.52 -6.91
N MET A 37 12.65 -8.67 -7.93
CA MET A 37 12.32 -8.99 -9.33
C MET A 37 10.99 -9.73 -9.52
N LYS A 38 10.17 -9.84 -8.46
CA LYS A 38 8.87 -10.53 -8.46
C LYS A 38 7.74 -9.54 -8.73
N VAL A 39 6.67 -10.05 -9.35
CA VAL A 39 5.43 -9.29 -9.50
C VAL A 39 4.64 -9.38 -8.19
N MET A 40 4.51 -8.24 -7.50
CA MET A 40 3.73 -8.12 -6.28
C MET A 40 2.29 -7.69 -6.62
N ARG A 41 1.33 -8.47 -6.12
CA ARG A 41 -0.11 -8.19 -6.24
C ARG A 41 -0.75 -7.85 -4.90
N HIS A 42 -0.22 -8.42 -3.82
CA HIS A 42 -0.78 -8.27 -2.49
C HIS A 42 0.32 -7.90 -1.50
N GLU A 43 0.08 -6.85 -0.71
CA GLU A 43 0.95 -6.45 0.41
C GLU A 43 0.14 -6.47 1.69
N SER A 44 0.59 -7.25 2.67
CA SER A 44 -0.08 -7.34 3.98
C SER A 44 0.33 -6.15 4.83
N LEU A 45 -0.64 -5.41 5.39
CA LEU A 45 -0.34 -4.21 6.19
C LEU A 45 -0.02 -4.52 7.67
N GLY A 46 -0.25 -5.75 8.12
CA GLY A 46 -0.12 -6.12 9.53
C GLY A 46 -1.15 -5.44 10.45
N ILE A 47 -2.16 -4.79 9.88
CA ILE A 47 -3.28 -4.17 10.62
C ILE A 47 -4.42 -5.19 10.72
N TYR A 48 -4.94 -5.36 11.93
CA TYR A 48 -5.99 -6.31 12.23
C TYR A 48 -7.19 -5.60 12.86
N ILE A 49 -8.39 -6.09 12.52
CA ILE A 49 -9.66 -5.62 13.08
C ILE A 49 -10.51 -6.81 13.50
N TYR A 50 -11.48 -6.57 14.38
CA TYR A 50 -12.46 -7.59 14.76
C TYR A 50 -13.43 -7.83 13.61
N ALA A 51 -13.64 -9.09 13.22
CA ALA A 51 -14.57 -9.42 12.15
C ALA A 51 -16.03 -9.18 12.55
N LYS A 52 -16.34 -9.32 13.85
CA LYS A 52 -17.67 -9.10 14.44
C LYS A 52 -17.52 -8.34 15.77
N PRO A 53 -17.41 -6.99 15.74
CA PRO A 53 -17.28 -6.20 16.96
C PRO A 53 -18.57 -6.26 17.78
N LYS A 54 -18.46 -6.67 19.05
CA LYS A 54 -19.56 -6.83 20.01
C LYS A 54 -19.84 -5.55 20.78
N ASN A 55 -18.79 -4.82 21.17
CA ASN A 55 -18.87 -3.65 22.04
C ASN A 55 -18.50 -2.36 21.30
N GLN A 56 -18.95 -1.20 21.81
CA GLN A 56 -18.62 0.10 21.23
C GLN A 56 -17.11 0.32 21.13
N ARG A 57 -16.35 -0.04 22.18
CA ARG A 57 -14.88 0.02 22.18
C ARG A 57 -14.23 -0.76 21.02
N GLU A 58 -14.81 -1.90 20.64
CA GLU A 58 -14.30 -2.71 19.51
C GLU A 58 -14.63 -2.07 18.17
N ARG A 59 -15.79 -1.40 18.06
CA ARG A 59 -16.15 -0.61 16.88
C ARG A 59 -15.21 0.59 16.73
N ASP A 60 -15.01 1.35 17.80
CA ASP A 60 -14.09 2.50 17.83
C ASP A 60 -12.66 2.06 17.48
N TYR A 61 -12.24 0.88 17.94
CA TYR A 61 -10.96 0.29 17.56
C TYR A 61 -10.89 -0.01 16.06
N ASN A 62 -11.93 -0.68 15.51
CA ASN A 62 -12.00 -0.99 14.09
C ASN A 62 -11.95 0.28 13.23
N ASP A 63 -12.65 1.35 13.62
CA ASP A 63 -12.67 2.62 12.90
C ASP A 63 -11.28 3.27 12.88
N ARG A 64 -10.61 3.35 14.04
CA ARG A 64 -9.23 3.87 14.13
C ARG A 64 -8.24 3.05 13.31
N MET A 65 -8.38 1.73 13.29
CA MET A 65 -7.50 0.86 12.51
C MET A 65 -7.79 0.96 11.02
N ARG A 66 -9.04 1.15 10.62
CA ARG A 66 -9.43 1.38 9.23
C ARG A 66 -8.87 2.69 8.71
N GLU A 67 -8.93 3.76 9.50
CA GLU A 67 -8.34 5.06 9.15
C GLU A 67 -6.82 4.95 8.94
N LYS A 68 -6.11 4.25 9.84
CA LYS A 68 -4.68 3.97 9.68
C LYS A 68 -4.38 3.19 8.40
N ALA A 69 -5.22 2.20 8.07
CA ALA A 69 -5.05 1.40 6.86
C ALA A 69 -5.30 2.22 5.58
N GLU A 70 -6.29 3.12 5.58
CA GLU A 70 -6.52 4.06 4.48
C GLU A 70 -5.35 5.04 4.31
N ALA A 71 -4.79 5.56 5.41
CA ALA A 71 -3.62 6.44 5.35
C ALA A 71 -2.41 5.75 4.70
N LEU A 72 -2.19 4.46 4.98
CA LEU A 72 -1.15 3.66 4.32
C LEU A 72 -1.46 3.42 2.84
N ARG A 73 -2.73 3.18 2.48
CA ARG A 73 -3.15 3.07 1.07
C ARG A 73 -2.84 4.36 0.30
N CYS A 74 -3.19 5.52 0.86
CA CYS A 74 -2.91 6.82 0.25
C CYS A 74 -1.40 7.03 0.04
N ARG A 75 -0.58 6.80 1.07
CA ARG A 75 0.89 6.90 0.96
C ARG A 75 1.47 5.97 -0.10
N ARG A 76 0.98 4.73 -0.19
CA ARG A 76 1.43 3.78 -1.22
C ARG A 76 1.01 4.22 -2.62
N PHE A 77 -0.21 4.73 -2.77
CA PHE A 77 -0.67 5.28 -4.04
C PHE A 77 0.18 6.48 -4.47
N GLU A 78 0.49 7.40 -3.56
CA GLU A 78 1.40 8.53 -3.81
C GLU A 78 2.79 8.07 -4.25
N SER A 79 3.39 7.07 -3.58
CA SER A 79 4.68 6.49 -3.98
C SER A 79 4.64 5.96 -5.42
N ILE A 80 3.61 5.16 -5.75
CA ILE A 80 3.46 4.57 -7.09
C ILE A 80 3.25 5.65 -8.16
N VAL A 81 2.48 6.70 -7.84
CA VAL A 81 2.30 7.84 -8.73
C VAL A 81 3.62 8.59 -8.92
N ASN A 82 4.36 8.88 -7.85
CA ASN A 82 5.65 9.57 -7.95
C ASN A 82 6.67 8.78 -8.77
N GLU A 83 6.80 7.46 -8.52
CA GLU A 83 7.64 6.55 -9.31
C GLU A 83 7.22 6.51 -10.79
N ARG A 84 5.91 6.53 -11.06
CA ARG A 84 5.39 6.53 -12.44
C ARG A 84 5.71 7.81 -13.19
N TYR A 85 5.72 8.93 -12.49
CA TYR A 85 5.85 10.24 -13.11
C TYR A 85 7.28 10.78 -13.08
N ASP A 86 8.21 10.16 -12.35
CA ASP A 86 9.60 10.64 -12.17
C ASP A 86 9.66 12.15 -11.84
N PHE A 87 8.55 12.66 -11.26
CA PHE A 87 8.31 14.07 -11.02
C PHE A 87 9.06 14.40 -9.74
N PHE A 88 10.31 14.82 -9.91
CA PHE A 88 11.23 15.34 -8.89
C PHE A 88 12.06 14.32 -8.10
N ASP A 89 12.99 13.66 -8.77
CA ASP A 89 14.30 13.46 -8.15
C ASP A 89 15.13 14.76 -8.32
N LYS A 90 14.78 15.81 -7.55
CA LYS A 90 15.57 17.07 -7.50
C LYS A 90 16.98 16.84 -6.96
N GLU A 91 17.26 15.69 -6.35
CA GLU A 91 18.60 15.33 -5.93
C GLU A 91 19.45 14.79 -7.09
N LYS A 92 18.84 14.14 -8.10
CA LYS A 92 19.54 13.78 -9.35
C LYS A 92 19.78 14.94 -10.31
N MET A 93 19.04 16.05 -10.24
CA MET A 93 19.26 17.20 -11.13
C MET A 93 20.45 18.10 -10.72
N LYS A 94 21.24 17.75 -9.69
CA LYS A 94 22.38 18.56 -9.20
C LYS A 94 23.79 18.07 -9.57
N GLY A 95 23.93 17.17 -10.54
CA GLY A 95 25.22 16.87 -11.15
C GLY A 95 24.96 16.04 -12.40
N ASP A 96 24.99 16.61 -13.60
CA ASP A 96 26.25 17.02 -14.21
C ASP A 96 25.99 18.08 -15.28
N PHE A 97 26.47 19.31 -15.06
CA PHE A 97 26.50 20.37 -16.08
C PHE A 97 27.94 20.58 -16.61
N LEU A 98 28.91 19.77 -16.16
CA LEU A 98 30.35 20.02 -16.36
C LEU A 98 31.16 18.74 -16.64
N ALA A 99 30.70 17.88 -17.55
CA ALA A 99 31.56 16.84 -18.14
C ALA A 99 31.48 16.86 -19.68
N TYR A 100 31.98 17.95 -20.27
CA TYR A 100 32.47 18.00 -21.65
C TYR A 100 33.98 18.17 -21.62
#